data_AF-A0A317N805-F1
#
_entry.id   AF-A0A317N805-F1
#
_cell.length_a   1.000
_cell.length_b   1.000
_cell.length_c   1.000
_cell.angle_alpha   90.00
_cell.angle_beta   90.00
_cell.angle_gamma   90.00
#
_symmetry.space_group_name_H-M   'P 1'
#
loop_
_entity.id
_entity.type
_entity.pdbx_description
1 polymer ?
#
loop_
_entity_poly.entity_id
_entity_poly.type
_entity_poly.pdbx_seq_one_letter_code
_entity_poly.pdbx_strand_id
1 'polypeptide(L)'
;MAIYFISQGRDEIPRWREAFATARYIGPGEASAHVAEGDLAWVVCSQAAWPALVNELAKAGARVAVLSYRPEAREAMQALEAGARGYAHVLSPPALLRQLEVVVANQGVWVPPELMARVVGGAFQALGGLAQTQLEELEVLTERERAVTLAVLEGQSNKEVARELGITERTVKAHLGAVFHKLGVRDRMQLLRRLSRVSGALLDTGQA
;
A
#
# COMPACT_ATOMS: atom_id res chain seq x y z
N MET A 1 -19.49 -6.95 -4.54
CA MET A 1 -18.19 -7.28 -3.92
C MET A 1 -18.44 -8.11 -2.70
N ALA A 2 -18.08 -9.39 -2.73
CA ALA A 2 -18.02 -10.23 -1.55
C ALA A 2 -16.71 -9.99 -0.79
N ILE A 3 -16.72 -10.27 0.51
CA ILE A 3 -15.55 -10.16 1.39
C ILE A 3 -15.21 -11.55 1.91
N TYR A 4 -13.96 -11.97 1.74
CA TYR A 4 -13.45 -13.26 2.19
C TYR A 4 -12.30 -13.05 3.17
N PHE A 5 -12.35 -13.71 4.32
CA PHE A 5 -11.20 -13.91 5.19
C PHE A 5 -10.64 -15.31 4.95
N ILE A 6 -9.35 -15.36 4.63
CA ILE A 6 -8.63 -16.59 4.29
C ILE A 6 -7.61 -16.85 5.40
N SER A 7 -7.82 -17.92 6.16
CA SER A 7 -7.00 -18.33 7.30
C SER A 7 -6.89 -19.86 7.39
N GLN A 8 -5.85 -20.37 8.05
CA GLN A 8 -5.80 -21.79 8.43
C GLN A 8 -6.84 -22.04 9.53
N GLY A 9 -7.88 -22.81 9.22
CA GLY A 9 -9.03 -23.01 10.10
C GLY A 9 -10.12 -21.95 9.93
N ARG A 10 -11.36 -22.29 10.29
CA ARG A 10 -12.53 -21.39 10.29
C ARG A 10 -12.59 -20.55 11.57
N ASP A 11 -11.44 -20.20 12.16
CA ASP A 11 -11.42 -19.42 13.39
C ASP A 11 -11.84 -17.99 13.09
N GLU A 12 -13.10 -17.68 13.42
CA GLU A 12 -13.69 -16.38 13.22
C GLU A 12 -13.18 -15.41 14.29
N ILE A 13 -12.33 -14.47 13.89
CA ILE A 13 -11.91 -13.39 14.79
C ILE A 13 -13.09 -12.41 14.99
N PRO A 14 -13.53 -12.14 16.23
CA PRO A 14 -14.72 -11.30 16.48
C PRO A 14 -14.66 -9.93 15.81
N ARG A 15 -13.48 -9.30 15.78
CA ARG A 15 -13.24 -7.99 15.15
C ARG A 15 -13.53 -7.99 13.64
N TRP A 16 -13.29 -9.12 12.97
CA TRP A 16 -13.56 -9.25 11.53
C TRP A 16 -15.06 -9.26 11.26
N ARG A 17 -15.83 -9.99 12.06
CA ARG A 17 -17.29 -10.03 11.96
C ARG A 17 -17.91 -8.67 12.29
N GLU A 18 -17.40 -7.99 13.31
CA GLU A 18 -17.84 -6.63 13.66
C GLU A 18 -17.51 -5.62 12.54
N ALA A 19 -16.42 -5.83 11.81
CA ALA A 19 -16.08 -5.02 10.64
C ALA A 19 -17.01 -5.31 9.46
N PHE A 20 -17.24 -6.60 9.19
CA PHE A 20 -17.92 -7.11 7.99
C PHE A 20 -18.84 -8.29 8.34
N ALA A 21 -20.10 -7.98 8.67
CA ALA A 21 -21.07 -8.98 9.13
C ALA A 21 -21.38 -10.07 8.08
N THR A 22 -21.22 -9.76 6.79
CA THR A 22 -21.50 -10.67 5.66
C THR A 22 -20.25 -11.32 5.08
N ALA A 23 -19.10 -11.20 5.75
CA ALA A 23 -17.86 -11.80 5.28
C ALA A 23 -17.91 -13.33 5.36
N ARG A 24 -17.27 -13.99 4.39
CA ARG A 24 -17.12 -15.44 4.33
C ARG A 24 -15.74 -15.83 4.84
N TYR A 25 -15.65 -16.94 5.57
CA TYR A 25 -14.41 -17.46 6.12
C TYR A 25 -14.09 -18.79 5.44
N ILE A 26 -12.97 -18.84 4.72
CA ILE A 26 -12.59 -20.00 3.91
C ILE A 26 -11.13 -20.37 4.13
N GLY A 27 -10.81 -21.64 3.87
CA GLY A 27 -9.44 -22.12 3.89
C GLY A 27 -8.64 -21.67 2.66
N PRO A 28 -7.30 -21.70 2.71
CA PRO A 28 -6.46 -21.26 1.60
C PRO A 28 -6.65 -22.08 0.32
N GLY A 29 -6.87 -23.40 0.46
CA GLY A 29 -7.13 -24.30 -0.67
C GLY A 29 -8.49 -24.09 -1.36
N GLU A 30 -9.41 -23.37 -0.71
CA GLU A 30 -10.73 -23.05 -1.26
C GLU A 30 -10.76 -21.67 -1.92
N ALA A 31 -9.75 -20.84 -1.69
CA ALA A 31 -9.73 -19.43 -2.08
C ALA A 31 -9.92 -19.23 -3.58
N SER A 32 -9.14 -19.93 -4.40
CA SER A 32 -9.17 -19.80 -5.86
C SER A 32 -10.49 -20.25 -6.49
N ALA A 33 -11.26 -21.10 -5.80
CA ALA A 33 -12.56 -21.56 -6.27
C ALA A 33 -13.71 -20.59 -5.93
N HIS A 34 -13.53 -19.73 -4.92
CA HIS A 34 -14.60 -18.88 -4.38
C HIS A 34 -14.41 -17.38 -4.61
N VAL A 35 -13.16 -16.91 -4.63
CA VAL A 35 -12.84 -15.49 -4.80
C VAL A 35 -12.80 -15.17 -6.29
N ALA A 36 -13.64 -14.23 -6.72
CA ALA A 36 -13.73 -13.80 -8.10
C ALA A 36 -13.19 -12.37 -8.31
N GLU A 37 -13.18 -11.93 -9.57
CA GLU A 37 -12.82 -10.57 -9.94
C GLU A 37 -13.65 -9.54 -9.16
N GLY A 38 -12.97 -8.53 -8.60
CA GLY A 38 -13.61 -7.47 -7.85
C GLY A 38 -14.02 -7.82 -6.43
N ASP A 39 -13.86 -9.07 -5.98
CA ASP A 39 -14.02 -9.42 -4.55
C ASP A 39 -12.84 -8.90 -3.71
N LEU A 40 -13.07 -8.78 -2.40
CA LEU A 40 -12.03 -8.41 -1.44
C LEU A 40 -11.61 -9.63 -0.61
N ALA A 41 -10.36 -10.05 -0.76
CA ALA A 41 -9.75 -11.15 -0.03
C ALA A 41 -8.77 -10.64 1.04
N TRP A 42 -8.99 -11.04 2.28
CA TRP A 42 -8.11 -10.80 3.42
C TRP A 42 -7.31 -12.06 3.72
N VAL A 43 -6.02 -12.08 3.37
CA VAL A 43 -5.14 -13.24 3.51
C VAL A 43 -4.28 -13.11 4.77
N VAL A 44 -4.37 -14.06 5.69
CA VAL A 44 -3.49 -14.07 6.88
C VAL A 44 -2.09 -14.59 6.53
N CYS A 45 -1.02 -13.88 6.93
CA CYS A 45 0.36 -14.21 6.55
C CYS A 45 0.97 -15.43 7.26
N SER A 46 0.30 -16.01 8.26
CA SER A 46 0.77 -17.20 8.97
C SER A 46 0.68 -18.50 8.16
N GLN A 47 0.31 -18.42 6.88
CA GLN A 47 0.12 -19.56 5.98
C GLN A 47 1.39 -19.86 5.19
N ALA A 48 1.72 -21.14 5.02
CA ALA A 48 2.74 -21.54 4.06
C ALA A 48 2.35 -21.04 2.65
N ALA A 49 3.31 -20.44 1.93
CA ALA A 49 3.12 -19.94 0.57
C ALA A 49 2.03 -18.85 0.40
N TRP A 50 1.68 -18.09 1.45
CA TRP A 50 0.74 -16.96 1.33
C TRP A 50 1.08 -15.96 0.21
N PRO A 51 2.35 -15.64 -0.13
CA PRO A 51 2.63 -14.72 -1.24
C PRO A 51 2.18 -15.27 -2.59
N ALA A 52 2.27 -16.60 -2.78
CA ALA A 52 1.82 -17.25 -4.00
C ALA A 52 0.30 -17.15 -4.15
N LEU A 53 -0.44 -17.38 -3.05
CA LEU A 53 -1.89 -17.23 -3.01
C LEU A 53 -2.31 -15.78 -3.29
N VAL A 54 -1.65 -14.80 -2.66
CA VAL A 54 -1.90 -13.37 -2.94
C VAL A 54 -1.71 -13.08 -4.43
N ASN A 55 -0.65 -13.60 -5.04
CA ASN A 55 -0.37 -13.40 -6.46
C ASN A 55 -1.43 -14.02 -7.37
N GLU A 56 -1.88 -15.23 -7.04
CA GLU A 56 -2.93 -15.91 -7.77
C GLU A 56 -4.25 -15.13 -7.72
N LEU A 57 -4.69 -14.74 -6.52
CA LEU A 57 -5.93 -13.96 -6.33
C LEU A 57 -5.85 -12.59 -7.01
N ALA A 58 -4.72 -11.90 -6.91
CA ALA A 58 -4.52 -10.61 -7.56
C ALA A 58 -4.56 -10.74 -9.09
N LYS A 59 -3.98 -11.81 -9.67
CA LYS A 59 -4.06 -12.10 -11.11
C LYS A 59 -5.47 -12.45 -11.58
N ALA A 60 -6.29 -13.04 -10.70
CA ALA A 60 -7.71 -13.27 -10.95
C ALA A 60 -8.57 -11.99 -10.83
N GLY A 61 -7.95 -10.82 -10.61
CA GLY A 61 -8.65 -9.54 -10.49
C GLY A 61 -9.28 -9.28 -9.12
N ALA A 62 -8.97 -10.12 -8.12
CA ALA A 62 -9.40 -9.88 -6.75
C ALA A 62 -8.58 -8.74 -6.12
N ARG A 63 -9.22 -7.99 -5.24
CA ARG A 63 -8.56 -7.01 -4.39
C ARG A 63 -8.04 -7.73 -3.15
N VAL A 64 -6.74 -7.66 -2.88
CA VAL A 64 -6.14 -8.45 -1.80
C VAL A 64 -5.57 -7.56 -0.71
N ALA A 65 -5.90 -7.85 0.54
CA ALA A 65 -5.26 -7.28 1.73
C ALA A 65 -4.62 -8.40 2.55
N VAL A 66 -3.42 -8.17 3.07
CA VAL A 66 -2.70 -9.13 3.91
C VAL A 66 -2.81 -8.73 5.38
N LEU A 67 -3.08 -9.71 6.22
CA LEU A 67 -3.20 -9.54 7.66
C LEU A 67 -2.04 -10.24 8.37
N SER A 68 -1.32 -9.47 9.18
CA SER A 68 -0.18 -9.95 9.95
C SER A 68 -0.41 -9.92 11.45
N TYR A 69 0.05 -10.95 12.16
CA TYR A 69 0.11 -10.92 13.63
C TYR A 69 1.24 -10.01 14.13
N ARG A 70 2.24 -9.72 13.29
CA ARG A 70 3.39 -8.88 13.62
C ARG A 70 3.77 -8.02 12.41
N PRO A 71 3.02 -6.94 12.13
CA PRO A 71 3.27 -6.08 10.98
C PRO A 71 4.72 -5.58 10.93
N GLU A 72 5.40 -5.85 9.82
CA GLU A 72 6.77 -5.40 9.59
C GLU A 72 7.00 -4.99 8.13
N ALA A 73 8.00 -4.13 7.91
CA ALA A 73 8.25 -3.53 6.61
C ALA A 73 8.57 -4.56 5.52
N ARG A 74 9.36 -5.60 5.85
CA ARG A 74 9.76 -6.64 4.89
C ARG A 74 8.55 -7.44 4.41
N GLU A 75 7.70 -7.88 5.33
CA GLU A 75 6.48 -8.62 4.99
C GLU A 75 5.47 -7.74 4.25
N ALA A 76 5.35 -6.46 4.62
CA ALA A 76 4.52 -5.50 3.89
C ALA A 76 4.98 -5.34 2.43
N MET A 77 6.29 -5.23 2.18
CA MET A 77 6.83 -5.16 0.82
C MET A 77 6.55 -6.45 0.05
N GLN A 78 6.79 -7.61 0.67
CA GLN A 78 6.50 -8.91 0.05
C GLN A 78 5.02 -9.06 -0.32
N ALA A 79 4.11 -8.51 0.49
CA ALA A 79 2.68 -8.51 0.21
C ALA A 79 2.33 -7.64 -1.00
N LEU A 80 2.89 -6.44 -1.06
CA LEU A 80 2.67 -5.51 -2.18
C LEU A 80 3.27 -6.05 -3.49
N GLU A 81 4.47 -6.64 -3.43
CA GLU A 81 5.12 -7.31 -4.57
C GLU A 81 4.31 -8.50 -5.08
N ALA A 82 3.69 -9.26 -4.17
CA ALA A 82 2.79 -10.34 -4.54
C ALA A 82 1.50 -9.84 -5.21
N GLY A 83 1.15 -8.57 -5.07
CA GLY A 83 -0.03 -7.96 -5.70
C GLY A 83 -1.09 -7.45 -4.71
N ALA A 84 -0.84 -7.54 -3.40
CA ALA A 84 -1.73 -6.96 -2.41
C ALA A 84 -1.83 -5.43 -2.58
N ARG A 85 -2.93 -4.90 -2.09
CA ARG A 85 -3.21 -3.45 -1.99
C ARG A 85 -3.43 -3.02 -0.55
N GLY A 86 -3.58 -3.96 0.38
CA GLY A 86 -3.69 -3.69 1.81
C GLY A 86 -2.69 -4.50 2.62
N TYR A 87 -2.17 -3.92 3.70
CA TYR A 87 -1.44 -4.64 4.74
C TYR A 87 -1.86 -4.07 6.10
N ALA A 88 -2.20 -4.94 7.06
CA ALA A 88 -2.63 -4.51 8.38
C ALA A 88 -2.38 -5.57 9.45
N HIS A 89 -2.56 -5.19 10.72
CA HIS A 89 -2.56 -6.14 11.82
C HIS A 89 -3.83 -7.01 11.79
N VAL A 90 -3.72 -8.32 12.05
CA VAL A 90 -4.85 -9.27 12.14
C VAL A 90 -5.95 -8.77 13.08
N LEU A 91 -5.55 -8.25 14.24
CA LEU A 91 -6.43 -7.70 15.28
C LEU A 91 -6.72 -6.19 15.14
N SER A 92 -6.58 -5.63 13.93
CA SER A 92 -6.89 -4.22 13.70
C SER A 92 -8.32 -3.89 14.15
N PRO A 93 -8.58 -2.67 14.67
CA PRO A 93 -9.93 -2.25 15.04
C PRO A 93 -10.89 -2.33 13.84
N PRO A 94 -12.17 -2.68 14.07
CA PRO A 94 -13.16 -2.80 12.99
C PRO A 94 -13.31 -1.55 12.13
N ALA A 95 -13.22 -0.36 12.75
CA ALA A 95 -13.25 0.91 12.02
C ALA A 95 -12.06 1.07 11.06
N LEU A 96 -10.86 0.62 11.47
CA LEU A 96 -9.66 0.65 10.63
C LEU A 96 -9.77 -0.32 9.46
N LEU A 97 -10.32 -1.52 9.70
CA LEU A 97 -10.55 -2.51 8.65
C LEU A 97 -11.52 -1.98 7.58
N ARG A 98 -12.60 -1.28 7.99
CA ARG A 98 -13.52 -0.61 7.06
C ARG A 98 -12.84 0.51 6.26
N GLN A 99 -11.99 1.31 6.89
CA GLN A 99 -11.22 2.35 6.18
C GLN A 99 -10.28 1.73 5.12
N LEU A 100 -9.60 0.64 5.48
CA LEU A 100 -8.73 -0.09 4.57
C LEU A 100 -9.55 -0.64 3.39
N GLU A 101 -10.69 -1.27 3.66
CA GLU A 101 -11.59 -1.77 2.62
C GLU A 101 -11.97 -0.68 1.63
N VAL A 102 -12.39 0.50 2.09
CA VAL A 102 -12.71 1.64 1.22
C VAL A 102 -11.51 2.04 0.34
N VAL A 103 -10.30 2.10 0.92
CA VAL A 103 -9.09 2.46 0.16
C VAL A 103 -8.77 1.42 -0.91
N VAL A 104 -8.79 0.14 -0.54
CA VAL A 104 -8.48 -0.97 -1.45
C VAL A 104 -9.56 -1.14 -2.53
N ALA A 105 -10.84 -0.95 -2.18
CA ALA A 105 -11.96 -0.98 -3.13
C ALA A 105 -11.79 0.07 -4.23
N ASN A 106 -11.28 1.25 -3.88
CA ASN A 106 -10.99 2.36 -4.79
C ASN A 106 -9.58 2.29 -5.41
N GLN A 107 -8.98 1.09 -5.48
CA GLN A 107 -7.65 0.84 -6.08
C GLN A 107 -6.49 1.58 -5.39
N GLY A 108 -6.71 2.11 -4.20
CA GLY A 108 -5.67 2.68 -3.36
C GLY A 108 -4.82 1.61 -2.68
N VAL A 109 -3.70 2.05 -2.10
CA VAL A 109 -2.82 1.20 -1.30
C VAL A 109 -2.91 1.63 0.16
N TRP A 110 -3.09 0.66 1.06
CA TRP A 110 -3.07 0.88 2.50
C TRP A 110 -1.95 0.08 3.15
N VAL A 111 -1.09 0.78 3.88
CA VAL A 111 -0.12 0.18 4.81
C VAL A 111 -0.11 0.98 6.11
N PRO A 112 0.26 0.38 7.25
CA PRO A 112 0.36 1.11 8.51
C PRO A 112 1.28 2.34 8.36
N PRO A 113 0.91 3.51 8.93
CA PRO A 113 1.69 4.74 8.78
C PRO A 113 3.17 4.58 9.16
N GLU A 114 3.47 3.73 10.14
CA GLU A 114 4.82 3.45 10.64
C GLU A 114 5.68 2.70 9.61
N LEU A 115 5.05 1.97 8.68
CA LEU A 115 5.71 1.19 7.63
C LEU A 115 5.77 1.94 6.30
N MET A 116 4.93 2.97 6.11
CA MET A 116 4.79 3.71 4.85
C MET A 116 6.12 4.25 4.33
N ALA A 117 6.99 4.76 5.21
CA ALA A 117 8.28 5.29 4.80
C ALA A 117 9.18 4.22 4.17
N ARG A 118 9.27 3.04 4.81
CA ARG A 118 10.08 1.93 4.31
C ARG A 118 9.52 1.35 3.01
N VAL A 119 8.20 1.25 2.90
CA VAL A 119 7.54 0.80 1.67
C VAL A 119 7.86 1.73 0.50
N VAL A 120 7.76 3.05 0.70
CA VAL A 120 8.04 4.03 -0.34
C VAL A 120 9.51 3.98 -0.76
N GLY A 121 10.44 3.92 0.20
CA GLY A 121 11.87 3.81 -0.10
C GLY A 121 12.23 2.54 -0.87
N GLY A 122 11.73 1.38 -0.41
CA GLY A 122 11.97 0.10 -1.09
C GLY A 122 11.44 0.10 -2.52
N ALA A 123 10.20 0.58 -2.71
CA ALA A 123 9.61 0.70 -4.04
C ALA A 123 10.36 1.69 -4.93
N PHE A 124 10.79 2.84 -4.40
CA PHE A 124 11.58 3.81 -5.15
C PHE A 124 12.90 3.22 -5.67
N GLN A 125 13.60 2.45 -4.83
CA GLN A 125 14.83 1.76 -5.22
C GLN A 125 14.56 0.68 -6.27
N ALA A 126 13.51 -0.14 -6.09
CA ALA A 126 13.13 -1.18 -7.04
C ALA A 126 12.76 -0.61 -8.43
N LEU A 127 12.19 0.60 -8.47
CA LEU A 127 11.84 1.31 -9.70
C LEU A 127 13.03 2.07 -10.33
N GLY A 128 14.24 1.91 -9.80
CA GLY A 128 15.45 2.53 -10.35
C GLY A 128 15.61 4.01 -10.01
N GLY A 129 14.97 4.49 -8.95
CA GLY A 129 15.08 5.85 -8.43
C GLY A 129 14.38 6.91 -9.29
N LEU A 130 14.88 8.16 -9.19
CA LEU A 130 14.39 9.28 -10.00
C LEU A 130 14.60 8.97 -11.49
N ALA A 131 13.57 9.20 -12.32
CA ALA A 131 13.81 9.26 -13.75
C ALA A 131 14.53 10.57 -14.13
N GLN A 132 15.46 10.48 -15.07
CA GLN A 132 16.10 11.67 -15.66
C GLN A 132 15.06 12.63 -16.26
N THR A 133 13.98 12.09 -16.84
CA THR A 133 12.85 12.84 -17.43
C THR A 133 11.94 13.50 -16.40
N GLN A 134 12.07 13.19 -15.12
CA GLN A 134 11.26 13.77 -14.03
C GLN A 134 12.05 14.82 -13.22
N LEU A 135 13.29 15.14 -13.62
CA LEU A 135 14.06 16.23 -13.04
C LEU A 135 13.35 17.58 -13.23
N GLU A 136 12.69 17.76 -14.37
CA GLU A 136 11.88 18.96 -14.70
C GLU A 136 10.69 19.14 -13.74
N GLU A 137 10.07 18.05 -13.29
CA GLU A 137 8.97 18.13 -12.32
C GLU A 137 9.44 18.64 -10.94
N LEU A 138 10.71 18.40 -10.60
CA LEU A 138 11.32 18.91 -9.38
C LEU A 138 11.66 20.41 -9.46
N GLU A 139 11.73 21.01 -10.65
CA GLU A 139 12.06 22.43 -10.84
C GLU A 139 10.92 23.36 -10.39
N VAL A 140 9.69 22.86 -10.38
CA VAL A 140 8.51 23.59 -9.84
C VAL A 140 8.56 23.70 -8.31
N LEU A 141 9.39 22.88 -7.66
CA LEU A 141 9.54 22.85 -6.21
C LEU A 141 10.61 23.83 -5.75
N THR A 142 10.36 24.48 -4.62
CA THR A 142 11.41 25.22 -3.90
C THR A 142 12.50 24.25 -3.43
N GLU A 143 13.68 24.79 -3.13
CA GLU A 143 14.81 23.99 -2.62
C GLU A 143 14.43 23.13 -1.41
N ARG A 144 13.65 23.67 -0.47
CA ARG A 144 13.20 22.92 0.72
C ARG A 144 12.16 21.86 0.41
N GLU A 145 11.22 22.15 -0.48
CA GLU A 145 10.25 21.15 -0.93
C GLU A 145 10.93 20.01 -1.69
N ARG A 146 11.93 20.33 -2.52
CA ARG A 146 12.73 19.33 -3.23
C ARG A 146 13.52 18.46 -2.25
N ALA A 147 14.21 19.06 -1.28
CA ALA A 147 14.95 18.30 -0.25
C ALA A 147 14.03 17.35 0.54
N VAL A 148 12.86 17.83 0.98
CA VAL A 148 11.86 16.99 1.66
C VAL A 148 11.36 15.87 0.75
N THR A 149 11.07 16.17 -0.53
CA THR A 149 10.59 15.20 -1.51
C THR A 149 11.58 14.05 -1.70
N LEU A 150 12.85 14.38 -1.90
CA LEU A 150 13.92 13.38 -2.11
C LEU A 150 14.07 12.46 -0.90
N ALA A 151 14.22 13.02 0.30
CA ALA A 151 14.37 12.23 1.52
C ALA A 151 13.16 11.30 1.76
N VAL A 152 11.96 11.77 1.44
CA VAL A 152 10.73 10.98 1.53
C VAL A 152 10.71 9.86 0.47
N LEU A 153 11.14 10.10 -0.76
CA LEU A 153 11.23 9.05 -1.78
C LEU A 153 12.30 8.01 -1.43
N GLU A 154 13.37 8.40 -0.75
CA GLU A 154 14.40 7.49 -0.22
C GLU A 154 13.92 6.67 1.00
N GLY A 155 12.70 6.92 1.47
CA GLY A 155 12.05 6.14 2.50
C GLY A 155 12.29 6.62 3.92
N GLN A 156 12.69 7.89 4.09
CA GLN A 156 12.76 8.51 5.40
C GLN A 156 11.36 8.82 5.96
N SER A 157 11.18 8.62 7.26
CA SER A 157 10.00 9.08 8.01
C SER A 157 10.05 10.59 8.22
N ASN A 158 8.90 11.23 8.48
CA ASN A 158 8.86 12.67 8.74
C ASN A 158 9.79 13.10 9.89
N LYS A 159 9.97 12.22 10.89
CA LYS A 159 10.88 12.42 12.01
C LYS A 159 12.35 12.40 11.57
N GLU A 160 12.72 11.47 10.69
CA GLU A 160 14.07 11.40 10.13
C GLU A 160 14.37 12.62 9.26
N VAL A 161 13.45 12.99 8.36
CA VAL A 161 13.56 14.19 7.51
C VAL A 161 13.66 15.46 8.35
N ALA A 162 12.84 15.59 9.39
CA ALA A 162 12.87 16.73 10.30
C ALA A 162 14.25 16.89 10.97
N ARG A 163 14.80 15.77 11.47
CA ARG A 163 16.12 15.72 12.10
C ARG A 163 17.23 16.08 11.10
N GLU A 164 17.17 15.52 9.90
CA GLU A 164 18.19 15.76 8.85
C GLU A 164 18.20 17.22 8.39
N LEU A 165 17.03 17.79 8.13
CA LEU A 165 16.90 19.14 7.57
C LEU A 165 16.89 20.26 8.62
N GLY A 166 16.97 19.93 9.91
CA GLY A 166 16.95 20.89 11.01
C GLY A 166 15.60 21.60 11.17
N ILE A 167 14.49 20.90 10.91
CA ILE A 167 13.12 21.45 10.97
C ILE A 167 12.21 20.58 11.86
N THR A 168 10.94 20.96 12.02
CA THR A 168 9.96 20.16 12.79
C THR A 168 9.20 19.18 11.90
N GLU A 169 8.66 18.10 12.46
CA GLU A 169 7.75 17.20 11.73
C GLU A 169 6.52 17.92 11.17
N ARG A 170 6.03 18.96 11.86
CA ARG A 170 4.94 19.82 11.37
C ARG A 170 5.36 20.57 10.11
N THR A 171 6.59 21.08 10.07
CA THR A 171 7.16 21.77 8.91
C THR A 171 7.34 20.80 7.74
N VAL A 172 7.79 19.56 7.98
CA VAL A 172 7.87 18.51 6.95
C VAL A 172 6.49 18.25 6.34
N LYS A 173 5.44 18.11 7.17
CA LYS A 173 4.06 17.92 6.70
C LYS A 173 3.57 19.11 5.87
N ALA A 174 3.91 20.34 6.26
CA ALA A 174 3.55 21.54 5.51
C ALA A 174 4.23 21.56 4.12
N HIS A 175 5.53 21.24 4.04
CA HIS A 175 6.21 21.10 2.76
C HIS A 175 5.61 19.99 1.89
N LEU A 176 5.31 18.82 2.45
CA LEU A 176 4.66 17.74 1.71
C LEU A 176 3.28 18.15 1.20
N GLY A 177 2.48 18.88 1.99
CA GLY A 177 1.19 19.41 1.53
C GLY A 177 1.34 20.35 0.34
N ALA A 178 2.33 21.24 0.36
CA ALA A 178 2.62 22.14 -0.76
C ALA A 178 3.11 21.37 -2.00
N VAL A 179 3.98 20.37 -1.83
CA VAL A 179 4.45 19.48 -2.91
C VAL A 179 3.27 18.74 -3.55
N PHE A 180 2.41 18.13 -2.74
CA PHE A 180 1.22 17.41 -3.20
C PHE A 180 0.31 18.32 -4.03
N HIS A 181 0.08 19.54 -3.56
CA HIS A 181 -0.69 20.53 -4.31
C HIS A 181 -0.03 20.92 -5.64
N LYS A 182 1.27 21.26 -5.63
CA LYS A 182 2.02 21.68 -6.83
C LYS A 182 2.10 20.59 -7.90
N LEU A 183 2.26 19.34 -7.49
CA LEU A 183 2.39 18.20 -8.40
C LEU A 183 1.05 17.50 -8.70
N GLY A 184 -0.06 18.00 -8.12
CA GLY A 184 -1.40 17.44 -8.32
C GLY A 184 -1.56 16.00 -7.83
N VAL A 185 -0.79 15.59 -6.82
CA VAL A 185 -0.85 14.26 -6.21
C VAL A 185 -1.52 14.33 -4.84
N ARG A 186 -2.14 13.24 -4.39
CA ARG A 186 -2.93 13.23 -3.14
C ARG A 186 -2.17 12.74 -1.92
N ASP A 187 -1.14 11.93 -2.14
CA ASP A 187 -0.41 11.24 -1.08
C ASP A 187 1.00 10.86 -1.52
N ARG A 188 1.75 10.26 -0.58
CA ARG A 188 3.13 9.83 -0.77
C ARG A 188 3.27 8.71 -1.81
N MET A 189 2.27 7.85 -1.97
CA MET A 189 2.30 6.76 -2.96
C MET A 189 2.08 7.30 -4.38
N GLN A 190 1.18 8.27 -4.55
CA GLN A 190 1.02 8.97 -5.82
C GLN A 190 2.24 9.81 -6.16
N LEU A 191 2.86 10.47 -5.18
CA LEU A 191 4.13 11.17 -5.36
C LEU A 191 5.23 10.22 -5.86
N LEU A 192 5.38 9.05 -5.22
CA LEU A 192 6.29 8.00 -5.65
C LEU A 192 6.03 7.58 -7.10
N ARG A 193 4.78 7.23 -7.43
CA ARG A 193 4.41 6.82 -8.79
C ARG A 193 4.76 7.89 -9.82
N ARG A 194 4.48 9.16 -9.49
CA ARG A 194 4.70 10.29 -10.38
C ARG A 194 6.19 10.55 -10.65
N LEU A 195 7.03 10.41 -9.62
CA LEU A 195 8.47 10.73 -9.69
C LEU A 195 9.39 9.49 -9.85
N SER A 196 8.81 8.32 -10.05
CA SER A 196 9.54 7.08 -10.35
C SER A 196 9.45 6.75 -11.84
N ARG A 197 10.44 6.00 -12.36
CA ARG A 197 10.58 5.67 -13.79
C ARG A 197 9.40 4.94 -14.42
N VAL A 198 8.45 4.41 -13.63
CA VAL A 198 7.24 3.78 -14.16
C VAL A 198 6.16 4.85 -14.40
N SER A 199 6.42 5.68 -15.39
CA SER A 199 5.39 6.48 -16.07
C SER A 199 5.29 5.99 -17.51
N GLY A 200 4.24 5.22 -17.82
CA GLY A 200 3.73 5.11 -19.21
C GLY A 200 3.38 3.73 -19.78
N ALA A 201 4.06 2.63 -19.44
CA ALA A 201 4.02 1.44 -20.33
C ALA A 201 3.11 0.26 -19.93
N LEU A 202 2.35 0.32 -18.83
CA LEU A 202 1.59 -0.84 -18.32
C LEU A 202 0.07 -0.64 -18.19
N LEU A 203 -0.50 0.45 -18.70
CA LEU A 203 -1.96 0.69 -18.64
C LEU A 203 -2.62 0.98 -20.00
N ASP A 204 -1.90 0.85 -21.12
CA ASP A 204 -2.50 1.00 -22.46
C ASP A 204 -2.87 -0.33 -23.14
N THR A 205 -2.98 -1.41 -22.36
CA THR A 205 -3.53 -2.67 -22.87
C THR A 205 -4.95 -2.86 -22.35
N GLY A 206 -5.92 -2.35 -23.13
CA GLY A 206 -7.21 -3.03 -23.27
C GLY A 206 -8.49 -2.25 -22.95
N GLN A 207 -8.64 -1.02 -23.44
CA GLN A 207 -9.95 -0.59 -23.95
C GLN A 207 -9.84 -0.42 -25.46
N ALA A 208 -10.31 -1.43 -26.18
CA ALA A 208 -10.78 -1.35 -27.56
C ALA A 208 -11.94 -2.35 -27.70
#